data_AF-A0A1F8H7A0-F1
#
_entry.id   AF-A0A1F8H7A0-F1
#
_cell.length_a   1.000
_cell.length_b   1.000
_cell.length_c   1.000
_cell.angle_alpha   90.00
_cell.angle_beta   90.00
_cell.angle_gamma   90.00
#
_symmetry.space_group_name_H-M   'P 1'
#
loop_
_entity.id
_entity.type
_entity.pdbx_description
1 polymer ?
#
loop_
_entity_poly.entity_id
_entity_poly.type
_entity_poly.pdbx_seq_one_letter_code
_entity_poly.pdbx_strand_id
1 'polypeptide(L)'
;MTHGEIREKFLKFFEDRGHKIVPSSSLLPADPSVLFTTAGMQQFKPYFLGDADPVKDFGGRRTVSIQKSMRTSDIDEVGDESHLTFFEMLGHFSFGDYFKKETIEWTYEFLTDVLKISKDRLSATVFAGDDKIPFDEESYNAWSRFLPADRIRKGPREDNVWGPPGPEGPCGAANEVYVDDMEVATLVFMEYNCDKDQNLTPLPQKGVDVGWGLERIVMITQGKGNIFETDLFEPIMKLLLDSPNKWLGRIIADHARAVVFLIADGVTPSNKERGYVLRRLLRRMIIQLSSYTDDFLAPISKVVDLYGSYYTFDKQMIIDVVELEADKFQKTLTQGRKELERLESIDATKAFMLYESYGLPFEVIKDLGREKAKGLTREAFDEEFKKHQEKSRAGAEKKFGGHGLLMDTGELKAGNEEELKKATRLHTATHLLHAALRKVLDPPAGGEVQQAGSDITAERLRFDFTFPRKMTPEEIKQVEDMVNEAVQKDYKVTKEEMSYEDAVKSGAMAFFKLKYPNRVNVYTIGPESFDPELKTEGPVEGHNPSSSNFSGPPFSRELCGGPHVSHTGEIGHITITKEEAVSAGVRRIRAVVE
;
A
#
# COMPACT_ATOMS: atom_id res chain seq x y z
N MET A 1 -1.65 -15.27 29.42
CA MET A 1 -2.01 -13.83 29.48
C MET A 1 -2.84 -13.50 28.25
N THR A 2 -3.76 -12.55 28.32
CA THR A 2 -4.51 -12.10 27.14
C THR A 2 -3.63 -11.25 26.23
N HIS A 3 -4.03 -11.08 24.97
CA HIS A 3 -3.31 -10.19 24.05
C HIS A 3 -3.25 -8.75 24.56
N GLY A 4 -4.36 -8.24 25.14
CA GLY A 4 -4.42 -6.90 25.72
C GLY A 4 -3.43 -6.71 26.86
N GLU A 5 -3.34 -7.68 27.78
CA GLU A 5 -2.37 -7.67 28.88
C GLU A 5 -0.92 -7.64 28.37
N ILE A 6 -0.61 -8.39 27.30
CA ILE A 6 0.74 -8.43 26.74
C ILE A 6 1.11 -7.09 26.10
N ARG A 7 0.20 -6.48 25.33
CA ARG A 7 0.41 -5.15 24.73
C ARG A 7 0.73 -4.11 25.80
N GLU A 8 -0.10 -4.04 26.84
CA GLU A 8 0.04 -3.08 27.93
C GLU A 8 1.37 -3.28 28.67
N LYS A 9 1.66 -4.53 29.06
CA LYS A 9 2.91 -4.86 29.76
C LYS A 9 4.14 -4.54 28.92
N PHE A 10 4.13 -4.83 27.62
CA PHE A 10 5.26 -4.53 26.74
C PHE A 10 5.51 -3.03 26.64
N LEU A 11 4.47 -2.25 26.34
CA LEU A 11 4.59 -0.79 26.25
C LEU A 11 5.05 -0.19 27.58
N LYS A 12 4.44 -0.58 28.70
CA LYS A 12 4.79 -0.11 30.04
C LYS A 12 6.24 -0.44 30.40
N PHE A 13 6.69 -1.66 30.11
CA PHE A 13 8.03 -2.14 30.44
C PHE A 13 9.14 -1.32 29.77
N PHE A 14 8.94 -0.93 28.52
CA PHE A 14 9.90 -0.08 27.80
C PHE A 14 9.70 1.41 28.08
N GLU A 15 8.48 1.86 28.33
CA GLU A 15 8.23 3.23 28.80
C GLU A 15 8.95 3.51 30.14
N ASP A 16 8.93 2.57 31.08
CA ASP A 16 9.67 2.67 32.35
C ASP A 16 11.19 2.71 32.15
N ARG A 17 11.67 2.32 30.97
CA ARG A 17 13.07 2.39 30.54
C ARG A 17 13.34 3.63 29.67
N GLY A 18 12.41 4.58 29.63
CA GLY A 18 12.57 5.85 28.91
C GLY A 18 12.31 5.77 27.41
N HIS A 19 11.70 4.69 26.91
CA HIS A 19 11.27 4.62 25.51
C HIS A 19 10.00 5.44 25.31
N LYS A 20 9.99 6.26 24.27
CA LYS A 20 8.79 6.96 23.83
C LYS A 20 7.84 5.97 23.16
N ILE A 21 6.60 5.87 23.63
CA ILE A 21 5.54 5.13 22.93
C ILE A 21 5.20 5.88 21.63
N VAL A 22 5.33 5.19 20.51
CA VAL A 22 5.04 5.69 19.16
C VAL A 22 3.87 4.89 18.57
N PRO A 23 2.86 5.55 17.98
CA PRO A 23 1.74 4.85 17.36
C PRO A 23 2.20 4.04 16.16
N SER A 24 1.44 2.99 15.82
CA SER A 24 1.72 2.20 14.63
C SER A 24 1.55 3.02 13.35
N SER A 25 2.56 3.00 12.46
CA SER A 25 2.45 3.56 11.10
C SER A 25 1.46 2.78 10.24
N SER A 26 1.05 3.36 9.12
CA SER A 26 0.20 2.69 8.13
C SER A 26 0.85 1.41 7.60
N LEU A 27 0.04 0.44 7.16
CA LEU A 27 0.47 -0.68 6.30
C LEU A 27 0.94 -0.20 4.92
N LEU A 28 0.67 1.05 4.56
CA LEU A 28 1.14 1.71 3.36
C LEU A 28 2.43 2.49 3.69
N PRO A 29 3.62 1.91 3.43
CA PRO A 29 4.87 2.60 3.72
C PRO A 29 5.05 3.80 2.78
N ALA A 30 5.73 4.83 3.28
CA ALA A 30 6.17 5.97 2.47
C ALA A 30 7.28 5.61 1.48
N ASP A 31 8.01 4.51 1.74
CA ASP A 31 9.01 3.94 0.85
C ASP A 31 8.32 3.23 -0.34
N PRO A 32 8.46 3.72 -1.59
CA PRO A 32 7.79 3.14 -2.75
C PRO A 32 8.43 1.83 -3.23
N SER A 33 9.59 1.44 -2.70
CA SER A 33 10.26 0.19 -3.07
C SER A 33 9.64 -1.05 -2.43
N VAL A 34 8.75 -0.86 -1.45
CA VAL A 34 8.08 -1.94 -0.72
C VAL A 34 6.57 -1.79 -0.81
N LEU A 35 5.89 -2.92 -0.97
CA LEU A 35 4.43 -2.92 -1.16
C LEU A 35 3.68 -2.65 0.13
N PHE A 36 4.13 -3.22 1.24
CA PHE A 36 3.51 -3.08 2.56
C PHE A 36 4.57 -2.85 3.65
N THR A 37 4.11 -2.37 4.79
CA THR A 37 4.90 -2.37 6.02
C THR A 37 4.99 -3.82 6.52
N THR A 38 6.17 -4.44 6.40
CA THR A 38 6.48 -5.83 6.74
C THR A 38 7.20 -5.98 8.10
N ALA A 39 7.68 -4.87 8.67
CA ALA A 39 8.41 -4.83 9.93
C ALA A 39 8.23 -3.51 10.70
N GLY A 40 8.37 -3.59 12.03
CA GLY A 40 8.32 -2.46 12.97
C GLY A 40 9.26 -1.32 12.62
N MET A 41 10.48 -1.66 12.19
CA MET A 41 11.55 -0.71 11.95
C MET A 41 11.30 0.24 10.78
N GLN A 42 10.47 -0.13 9.79
CA GLN A 42 10.38 0.62 8.53
C GLN A 42 10.01 2.10 8.72
N GLN A 43 9.16 2.42 9.69
CA GLN A 43 8.83 3.81 10.05
C GLN A 43 10.02 4.59 10.65
N PHE A 44 11.04 3.88 11.11
CA PHE A 44 12.23 4.42 11.75
C PHE A 44 13.49 4.42 10.86
N LYS A 45 13.40 3.94 9.61
CA LYS A 45 14.52 3.90 8.65
C LYS A 45 15.31 5.23 8.57
N PRO A 46 14.67 6.42 8.49
CA PRO A 46 15.40 7.70 8.43
C PRO A 46 16.29 7.97 9.64
N TYR A 47 15.91 7.51 10.85
CA TYR A 47 16.68 7.75 12.07
C TYR A 47 17.93 6.86 12.17
N PHE A 48 17.89 5.65 11.61
CA PHE A 48 19.09 4.81 11.49
C PHE A 48 20.08 5.35 10.46
N LEU A 49 19.57 5.91 9.37
CA LEU A 49 20.37 6.52 8.31
C LEU A 49 20.93 7.90 8.68
N GLY A 50 20.42 8.52 9.75
CA GLY A 50 20.80 9.87 10.18
C GLY A 50 20.10 11.00 9.41
N ASP A 51 19.10 10.67 8.60
CA ASP A 51 18.29 11.61 7.82
C ASP A 51 17.27 12.36 8.69
N ALA A 52 16.92 11.81 9.86
CA ALA A 52 15.99 12.39 10.83
C ALA A 52 16.57 12.38 12.26
N ASP A 53 16.10 13.31 13.10
CA ASP A 53 16.59 13.49 14.47
C ASP A 53 15.58 12.92 15.49
N PRO A 54 15.88 11.79 16.15
CA PRO A 54 14.96 11.17 17.08
C PRO A 54 14.78 12.00 18.36
N VAL A 55 15.78 12.79 18.76
CA VAL A 55 15.69 13.67 19.94
C VAL A 55 14.69 14.78 19.67
N LYS A 56 14.72 15.35 18.46
CA LYS A 56 13.76 16.38 18.03
C LYS A 56 12.34 15.82 17.91
N ASP A 57 12.19 14.65 17.29
CA ASP A 57 10.88 14.13 16.91
C ASP A 57 10.18 13.35 18.04
N PHE A 58 10.96 12.68 18.91
CA PHE A 58 10.43 11.81 19.97
C PHE A 58 10.79 12.27 21.38
N GLY A 59 11.66 13.29 21.53
CA GLY A 59 12.17 13.75 22.82
C GLY A 59 13.27 12.85 23.39
N GLY A 60 13.78 11.89 22.62
CA GLY A 60 14.81 10.94 23.05
C GLY A 60 15.20 9.96 21.96
N ARG A 61 16.20 9.11 22.24
CA ARG A 61 16.77 8.15 21.27
C ARG A 61 16.19 6.74 21.38
N ARG A 62 15.12 6.57 22.15
CA ARG A 62 14.49 5.29 22.45
C ARG A 62 13.01 5.36 22.09
N THR A 63 12.52 4.41 21.31
CA THR A 63 11.10 4.32 20.96
C THR A 63 10.57 2.90 21.15
N VAL A 64 9.28 2.78 21.43
CA VAL A 64 8.57 1.49 21.50
C VAL A 64 7.26 1.62 20.73
N SER A 65 6.89 0.59 19.97
CA SER A 65 5.64 0.55 19.21
C SER A 65 5.09 -0.86 19.09
N ILE A 66 3.81 -0.96 18.72
CA ILE A 66 3.18 -2.22 18.31
C ILE A 66 2.74 -2.01 16.86
N GLN A 67 3.59 -2.44 15.93
CA GLN A 67 3.43 -2.16 14.52
C GLN A 67 2.56 -3.21 13.83
N LYS A 68 1.45 -2.77 13.24
CA LYS A 68 0.69 -3.57 12.29
C LYS A 68 1.56 -3.89 11.06
N SER A 69 1.70 -5.17 10.74
CA SER A 69 2.59 -5.65 9.69
C SER A 69 1.85 -6.59 8.75
N MET A 70 2.24 -6.58 7.48
CA MET A 70 1.66 -7.45 6.46
C MET A 70 2.74 -8.13 5.63
N ARG A 71 2.63 -9.45 5.45
CA ARG A 71 3.49 -10.26 4.59
C ARG A 71 2.66 -11.09 3.63
N THR A 72 3.07 -11.11 2.37
CA THR A 72 2.41 -11.91 1.31
C THR A 72 3.26 -13.08 0.84
N SER A 73 4.51 -13.17 1.30
CA SER A 73 5.39 -14.31 1.07
C SER A 73 4.81 -15.58 1.69
N ASP A 74 4.22 -15.45 2.87
CA ASP A 74 3.85 -16.57 3.73
C ASP A 74 2.37 -16.99 3.53
N ILE A 75 1.74 -16.52 2.45
CA ILE A 75 0.28 -16.65 2.23
C ILE A 75 -0.18 -18.09 1.97
N ASP A 76 0.73 -18.93 1.50
CA ASP A 76 0.46 -20.33 1.18
C ASP A 76 0.60 -21.23 2.42
N GLU A 77 1.37 -20.79 3.42
CA GLU A 77 1.56 -21.39 4.74
C GLU A 77 0.43 -21.06 5.72
N VAL A 78 -0.32 -19.97 5.48
CA VAL A 78 -1.45 -19.57 6.32
C VAL A 78 -2.45 -20.71 6.51
N GLY A 79 -2.83 -20.93 7.77
CA GLY A 79 -3.73 -22.00 8.20
C GLY A 79 -3.02 -23.11 8.99
N ASP A 80 -1.69 -23.10 8.99
CA ASP A 80 -0.87 -23.91 9.89
C ASP A 80 -0.94 -23.41 11.35
N GLU A 81 0.05 -23.75 12.19
CA GLU A 81 0.06 -23.39 13.60
C GLU A 81 0.40 -21.92 13.88
N SER A 82 1.07 -21.18 12.97
CA SER A 82 1.72 -19.90 13.32
C SER A 82 1.86 -18.84 12.22
N HIS A 83 1.64 -19.16 10.93
CA HIS A 83 1.80 -18.19 9.83
C HIS A 83 0.55 -17.35 9.61
N LEU A 84 0.77 -16.07 9.31
CA LEU A 84 -0.25 -15.05 9.10
C LEU A 84 0.12 -14.12 7.95
N THR A 85 -0.88 -13.63 7.23
CA THR A 85 -0.67 -12.50 6.30
C THR A 85 -0.62 -11.17 7.04
N PHE A 86 -1.40 -11.03 8.11
CA PHE A 86 -1.44 -9.85 8.97
C PHE A 86 -1.11 -10.22 10.41
N PHE A 87 -0.18 -9.48 11.01
CA PHE A 87 0.22 -9.70 12.39
C PHE A 87 0.70 -8.39 13.03
N GLU A 88 0.83 -8.39 14.35
CA GLU A 88 1.33 -7.25 15.09
C GLU A 88 2.71 -7.52 15.66
N MET A 89 3.65 -6.66 15.29
CA MET A 89 5.04 -6.76 15.73
C MET A 89 5.26 -5.78 16.88
N LEU A 90 5.45 -6.29 18.09
CA LEU A 90 5.88 -5.45 19.21
C LEU A 90 7.36 -5.16 19.01
N GLY A 91 7.75 -3.90 19.10
CA GLY A 91 9.14 -3.53 18.87
C GLY A 91 9.61 -2.41 19.76
N HIS A 92 10.90 -2.45 20.07
CA HIS A 92 11.60 -1.37 20.74
C HIS A 92 12.88 -1.05 19.96
N PHE A 93 13.20 0.23 19.89
CA PHE A 93 14.24 0.74 19.00
C PHE A 93 15.21 1.62 19.77
N SER A 94 16.46 1.62 19.32
CA SER A 94 17.54 2.48 19.83
C SER A 94 18.21 3.17 18.66
N PHE A 95 18.36 4.49 18.76
CA PHE A 95 19.07 5.31 17.79
C PHE A 95 20.41 5.75 18.41
N GLY A 96 21.29 4.79 18.67
CA GLY A 96 22.62 5.02 19.25
C GLY A 96 22.65 5.29 20.75
N ASP A 97 21.70 4.74 21.52
CA ASP A 97 21.61 4.97 22.97
C ASP A 97 21.99 3.73 23.80
N TYR A 98 21.38 2.58 23.50
CA TYR A 98 21.77 1.25 23.98
C TYR A 98 21.96 0.28 22.81
N PHE A 99 22.57 -0.88 23.05
CA PHE A 99 22.91 -1.84 22.00
C PHE A 99 22.65 -3.29 22.44
N LYS A 100 23.58 -4.22 22.19
CA LYS A 100 23.40 -5.67 22.36
C LYS A 100 23.12 -6.09 23.80
N LYS A 101 23.95 -5.65 24.74
CA LYS A 101 23.88 -6.05 26.14
C LYS A 101 22.50 -5.75 26.75
N GLU A 102 22.08 -4.48 26.74
CA GLU A 102 20.81 -4.06 27.34
C GLU A 102 19.62 -4.71 26.63
N THR A 103 19.68 -4.84 25.31
CA THR A 103 18.62 -5.50 24.51
C THR A 103 18.41 -6.95 24.94
N ILE A 104 19.50 -7.71 25.12
CA ILE A 104 19.44 -9.11 25.54
C ILE A 104 19.00 -9.23 27.01
N GLU A 105 19.52 -8.38 27.90
CA GLU A 105 19.13 -8.32 29.31
C GLU A 105 17.62 -8.07 29.46
N TRP A 106 17.09 -7.07 28.76
CA TRP A 106 15.66 -6.73 28.79
C TRP A 106 14.78 -7.78 28.10
N THR A 107 15.26 -8.40 27.03
CA THR A 107 14.55 -9.51 26.37
C THR A 107 14.37 -10.68 27.34
N TYR A 108 15.44 -11.08 28.02
CA TYR A 108 15.38 -12.16 29.00
C TYR A 108 14.50 -11.81 30.20
N GLU A 109 14.63 -10.59 30.75
CA GLU A 109 13.80 -10.09 31.84
C GLU A 109 12.32 -10.09 31.44
N PHE A 110 11.98 -9.60 30.25
CA PHE A 110 10.59 -9.56 29.80
C PHE A 110 9.99 -10.97 29.67
N LEU A 111 10.72 -11.92 29.05
CA LEU A 111 10.27 -13.32 28.93
C LEU A 111 10.07 -13.99 30.29
N THR A 112 11.03 -13.83 31.20
CA THR A 112 11.08 -14.60 32.45
C THR A 112 10.34 -13.93 33.59
N ASP A 113 10.56 -12.64 33.80
CA ASP A 113 10.03 -11.91 34.95
C ASP A 113 8.67 -11.27 34.65
N VAL A 114 8.42 -10.83 33.43
CA VAL A 114 7.12 -10.22 33.05
C VAL A 114 6.14 -11.27 32.54
N LEU A 115 6.53 -12.07 31.55
CA LEU A 115 5.68 -13.09 30.92
C LEU A 115 5.67 -14.43 31.68
N LYS A 116 6.56 -14.61 32.67
CA LYS A 116 6.65 -15.82 33.50
C LYS A 116 6.91 -17.10 32.71
N ILE A 117 7.63 -16.99 31.59
CA ILE A 117 8.08 -18.14 30.81
C ILE A 117 9.29 -18.76 31.53
N SER A 118 9.26 -20.09 31.66
CA SER A 118 10.32 -20.82 32.36
C SER A 118 11.64 -20.72 31.61
N LYS A 119 12.74 -20.55 32.35
CA LYS A 119 14.09 -20.31 31.82
C LYS A 119 14.59 -21.49 30.97
N ASP A 120 14.21 -22.71 31.31
CA ASP A 120 14.54 -23.95 30.61
C ASP A 120 13.77 -24.15 29.29
N ARG A 121 12.86 -23.24 28.93
CA ARG A 121 12.18 -23.25 27.63
C ARG A 121 12.86 -22.33 26.62
N LEU A 122 13.78 -21.49 27.08
CA LEU A 122 14.42 -20.47 26.26
C LEU A 122 15.65 -21.02 25.53
N SER A 123 15.85 -20.57 24.30
CA SER A 123 17.13 -20.69 23.58
C SER A 123 17.30 -19.49 22.66
N ALA A 124 18.53 -19.24 22.22
CA ALA A 124 18.82 -18.15 21.30
C ALA A 124 19.79 -18.61 20.19
N THR A 125 19.67 -18.00 19.02
CA THR A 125 20.68 -18.07 17.96
C THR A 125 21.45 -16.74 17.93
N VAL A 126 22.74 -16.79 17.64
CA VAL A 126 23.58 -15.62 17.38
C VAL A 126 24.32 -15.83 16.06
N PHE A 127 24.64 -14.74 15.36
CA PHE A 127 25.32 -14.85 14.07
C PHE A 127 26.72 -15.46 14.21
N ALA A 128 26.99 -16.53 13.45
CA ALA A 128 28.26 -17.28 13.49
C ALA A 128 29.46 -16.51 12.89
N GLY A 129 29.21 -15.47 12.09
CA GLY A 129 30.23 -14.76 11.33
C GLY A 129 30.42 -15.34 9.93
N ASP A 130 30.83 -14.49 8.99
CA ASP A 130 31.28 -14.85 7.65
C ASP A 130 32.37 -13.90 7.12
N ASP A 131 32.56 -13.86 5.80
CA ASP A 131 33.57 -13.03 5.14
C ASP A 131 33.28 -11.52 5.21
N LYS A 132 32.02 -11.13 5.46
CA LYS A 132 31.59 -9.72 5.49
C LYS A 132 31.34 -9.20 6.89
N ILE A 133 30.74 -10.00 7.76
CA ILE A 133 30.38 -9.62 9.13
C ILE A 133 31.04 -10.61 10.10
N PRO A 134 31.76 -10.15 11.13
CA PRO A 134 32.39 -11.06 12.09
C PRO A 134 31.37 -11.78 12.98
N PHE A 135 31.83 -12.83 13.66
CA PHE A 135 31.05 -13.52 14.69
C PHE A 135 30.52 -12.53 15.74
N ASP A 136 29.24 -12.65 16.11
CA ASP A 136 28.63 -11.78 17.12
C ASP A 136 28.99 -12.22 18.56
N GLU A 137 30.26 -12.04 18.90
CA GLU A 137 30.82 -12.40 20.20
C GLU A 137 30.18 -11.61 21.36
N GLU A 138 29.81 -10.35 21.12
CA GLU A 138 29.16 -9.50 22.12
C GLU A 138 27.79 -10.08 22.53
N SER A 139 26.96 -10.45 21.55
CA SER A 139 25.67 -11.11 21.81
C SER A 139 25.84 -12.46 22.47
N TYR A 140 26.79 -13.29 22.01
CA TYR A 140 27.06 -14.60 22.61
C TYR A 140 27.42 -14.48 24.10
N ASN A 141 28.31 -13.54 24.44
CA ASN A 141 28.75 -13.30 25.81
C ASN A 141 27.62 -12.72 26.68
N ALA A 142 26.74 -11.89 26.13
CA ALA A 142 25.56 -11.39 26.83
C ALA A 142 24.56 -12.52 27.14
N TRP A 143 24.24 -13.37 26.16
CA TRP A 143 23.36 -14.53 26.35
C TRP A 143 23.92 -15.55 27.33
N SER A 144 25.24 -15.77 27.34
CA SER A 144 25.92 -16.72 28.22
C SER A 144 25.77 -16.41 29.72
N ARG A 145 25.30 -15.20 30.07
CA ARG A 145 24.95 -14.84 31.45
C ARG A 145 23.61 -15.41 31.90
N PHE A 146 22.75 -15.76 30.95
CA PHE A 146 21.34 -16.10 31.18
C PHE A 146 20.97 -17.51 30.72
N LEU A 147 21.66 -18.02 29.70
CA LEU A 147 21.43 -19.31 29.08
C LEU A 147 22.71 -20.16 29.13
N PRO A 148 22.58 -21.49 29.33
CA PRO A 148 23.71 -22.39 29.18
C PRO A 148 24.16 -22.49 27.71
N ALA A 149 25.41 -22.85 27.48
CA ALA A 149 26.03 -22.82 26.16
C ALA A 149 25.34 -23.71 25.11
N ASP A 150 24.74 -24.83 25.53
CA ASP A 150 23.98 -25.74 24.67
C ASP A 150 22.64 -25.15 24.17
N ARG A 151 22.21 -24.02 24.75
CA ARG A 151 21.02 -23.25 24.35
C ARG A 151 21.33 -21.97 23.60
N ILE A 152 22.60 -21.73 23.28
CA ILE A 152 23.05 -20.61 22.46
C ILE A 152 23.67 -21.19 21.18
N ARG A 153 22.87 -21.23 20.11
CA ARG A 153 23.30 -21.72 18.80
C ARG A 153 24.01 -20.62 18.02
N LYS A 154 25.00 -20.99 17.21
CA LYS A 154 25.62 -20.09 16.23
C LYS A 154 24.98 -20.40 14.87
N GLY A 155 24.25 -19.45 14.31
CA GLY A 155 23.52 -19.66 13.05
C GLY A 155 24.15 -18.91 11.87
N PRO A 156 23.78 -19.31 10.65
CA PRO A 156 24.35 -18.79 9.41
C PRO A 156 23.77 -17.41 9.05
N ARG A 157 24.20 -16.85 7.92
CA ARG A 157 23.81 -15.50 7.48
C ARG A 157 22.32 -15.39 7.18
N GLU A 158 21.77 -16.43 6.57
CA GLU A 158 20.38 -16.50 6.12
C GLU A 158 19.39 -16.35 7.28
N ASP A 159 19.79 -16.81 8.48
CA ASP A 159 18.96 -16.80 9.69
C ASP A 159 19.33 -15.62 10.62
N ASN A 160 20.62 -15.29 10.71
CA ASN A 160 21.14 -14.35 11.71
C ASN A 160 21.73 -13.05 11.15
N VAL A 161 21.41 -12.69 9.91
CA VAL A 161 21.63 -11.33 9.38
C VAL A 161 20.33 -10.81 8.78
N TRP A 162 19.87 -9.67 9.27
CA TRP A 162 18.61 -9.09 8.83
C TRP A 162 18.82 -7.79 8.06
N GLY A 163 18.02 -7.60 7.01
CA GLY A 163 17.94 -6.39 6.21
C GLY A 163 18.69 -6.46 4.88
N PRO A 164 18.51 -5.45 4.01
CA PRO A 164 17.70 -4.24 4.25
C PRO A 164 16.19 -4.47 4.05
N PRO A 165 15.32 -3.63 4.65
CA PRO A 165 13.89 -3.61 4.35
C PRO A 165 13.65 -2.98 2.97
N GLY A 166 13.73 -3.81 1.93
CA GLY A 166 13.67 -3.38 0.52
C GLY A 166 14.98 -3.68 -0.21
N PRO A 167 15.24 -3.03 -1.34
CA PRO A 167 16.44 -3.28 -2.14
C PRO A 167 17.73 -2.72 -1.52
N GLU A 168 17.62 -1.74 -0.61
CA GLU A 168 18.75 -1.10 0.09
C GLU A 168 18.30 -0.47 1.42
N GLY A 169 19.23 -0.32 2.38
CA GLY A 169 18.94 0.29 3.68
C GLY A 169 19.73 -0.30 4.87
N PRO A 170 19.34 0.06 6.11
CA PRO A 170 19.95 -0.46 7.32
C PRO A 170 19.84 -1.99 7.44
N CYS A 171 20.91 -2.62 7.91
CA CYS A 171 21.01 -4.05 8.17
C CYS A 171 22.04 -4.35 9.27
N GLY A 172 22.06 -5.60 9.73
CA GLY A 172 23.11 -6.07 10.63
C GLY A 172 22.88 -7.48 11.16
N ALA A 173 23.77 -7.91 12.04
CA ALA A 173 23.65 -9.19 12.73
C ALA A 173 22.39 -9.22 13.59
N ALA A 174 21.75 -10.38 13.65
CA ALA A 174 20.51 -10.59 14.38
C ALA A 174 20.61 -11.81 15.29
N ASN A 175 20.02 -11.72 16.48
CA ASN A 175 19.74 -12.87 17.32
C ASN A 175 18.27 -13.26 17.16
N GLU A 176 17.98 -14.55 17.07
CA GLU A 176 16.60 -15.02 17.19
C GLU A 176 16.42 -15.70 18.54
N VAL A 177 15.27 -15.47 19.17
CA VAL A 177 14.96 -15.97 20.50
C VAL A 177 13.78 -16.92 20.40
N TYR A 178 13.95 -18.09 20.99
CA TYR A 178 13.02 -19.20 20.87
C TYR A 178 12.44 -19.60 22.22
N VAL A 179 11.17 -20.01 22.21
CA VAL A 179 10.51 -20.71 23.32
C VAL A 179 9.96 -22.03 22.77
N ASP A 180 10.47 -23.16 23.27
CA ASP A 180 10.13 -24.51 22.76
C ASP A 180 10.17 -24.59 21.22
N ASP A 181 11.28 -24.13 20.63
CA ASP A 181 11.53 -24.09 19.18
C ASP A 181 10.65 -23.15 18.35
N MET A 182 9.71 -22.42 18.97
CA MET A 182 8.99 -21.32 18.33
C MET A 182 9.77 -20.02 18.49
N GLU A 183 10.17 -19.40 17.38
CA GLU A 183 10.79 -18.08 17.39
C GLU A 183 9.76 -17.01 17.84
N VAL A 184 10.07 -16.31 18.93
CA VAL A 184 9.19 -15.27 19.51
C VAL A 184 9.69 -13.85 19.30
N ALA A 185 10.99 -13.68 19.08
CA ALA A 185 11.60 -12.37 18.89
C ALA A 185 12.87 -12.44 18.04
N THR A 186 13.06 -11.43 17.21
CA THR A 186 14.29 -11.17 16.47
C THR A 186 14.91 -9.87 17.00
N LEU A 187 16.18 -9.90 17.38
CA LEU A 187 16.95 -8.77 17.89
C LEU A 187 18.01 -8.39 16.85
N VAL A 188 17.74 -7.37 16.05
CA VAL A 188 18.61 -6.89 14.98
C VAL A 188 19.48 -5.73 15.46
N PHE A 189 20.78 -5.85 15.23
CA PHE A 189 21.76 -4.86 15.61
C PHE A 189 22.25 -4.12 14.37
N MET A 190 21.62 -2.99 14.09
CA MET A 190 21.88 -2.18 12.90
C MET A 190 23.27 -1.54 12.99
N GLU A 191 24.18 -2.01 12.15
CA GLU A 191 25.57 -1.53 12.09
C GLU A 191 25.96 -1.06 10.68
N TYR A 192 25.23 -1.51 9.66
CA TYR A 192 25.58 -1.28 8.26
C TYR A 192 24.39 -0.78 7.44
N ASN A 193 24.65 0.04 6.44
CA ASN A 193 23.77 0.25 5.31
C ASN A 193 24.19 -0.70 4.18
N CYS A 194 23.25 -1.55 3.76
CA CYS A 194 23.38 -2.50 2.66
C CYS A 194 22.86 -1.87 1.37
N ASP A 195 23.70 -1.84 0.33
CA ASP A 195 23.29 -1.40 -1.01
C ASP A 195 22.69 -2.56 -1.83
N LYS A 196 22.29 -2.26 -3.07
CA LYS A 196 21.66 -3.23 -3.99
C LYS A 196 22.58 -4.38 -4.40
N ASP A 197 23.89 -4.19 -4.30
CA ASP A 197 24.92 -5.18 -4.63
C ASP A 197 25.38 -5.96 -3.37
N GLN A 198 24.68 -5.76 -2.25
CA GLN A 198 24.99 -6.33 -0.94
C GLN A 198 26.35 -5.90 -0.38
N ASN A 199 26.85 -4.72 -0.77
CA ASN A 199 27.99 -4.12 -0.10
C ASN A 199 27.53 -3.44 1.20
N LEU A 200 28.39 -3.53 2.21
CA LEU A 200 28.11 -3.01 3.54
C LEU A 200 28.92 -1.75 3.79
N THR A 201 28.25 -0.67 4.14
CA THR A 201 28.86 0.58 4.59
C THR A 201 28.46 0.87 6.04
N PRO A 202 29.37 1.27 6.95
CA PRO A 202 28.98 1.54 8.33
C PRO A 202 27.91 2.63 8.43
N LEU A 203 26.89 2.43 9.27
CA LEU A 203 25.90 3.46 9.59
C LEU A 203 26.54 4.61 10.40
N PRO A 204 25.99 5.84 10.33
CA PRO A 204 26.49 6.97 11.12
C PRO A 204 26.37 6.74 12.63
N GLN A 205 25.46 5.86 13.04
CA GLN A 205 25.28 5.42 14.41
C GLN A 205 24.80 3.97 14.44
N LYS A 206 25.18 3.23 15.48
CA LYS A 206 24.62 1.90 15.73
C LYS A 206 23.16 2.02 16.17
N GLY A 207 22.37 1.02 15.84
CA GLY A 207 20.95 0.98 16.19
C GLY A 207 20.50 -0.38 16.71
N VAL A 208 19.40 -0.37 17.44
CA VAL A 208 18.68 -1.58 17.82
C VAL A 208 17.33 -1.55 17.12
N ASP A 209 17.00 -2.65 16.46
CA ASP A 209 15.68 -2.96 15.93
C ASP A 209 15.27 -4.31 16.49
N VAL A 210 14.17 -4.33 17.25
CA VAL A 210 13.67 -5.56 17.86
C VAL A 210 12.23 -5.76 17.43
N GLY A 211 11.92 -6.97 16.98
CA GLY A 211 10.59 -7.38 16.56
C GLY A 211 10.13 -8.65 17.26
N TRP A 212 8.99 -8.58 17.94
CA TRP A 212 8.34 -9.67 18.66
C TRP A 212 7.00 -9.99 18.00
N GLY A 213 6.73 -11.26 17.73
CA GLY A 213 5.43 -11.68 17.19
C GLY A 213 4.37 -11.76 18.29
N LEU A 214 3.41 -10.82 18.32
CA LEU A 214 2.36 -10.78 19.36
C LEU A 214 1.62 -12.11 19.42
N GLU A 215 1.18 -12.60 18.26
CA GLU A 215 0.35 -13.79 18.14
C GLU A 215 1.06 -15.04 18.67
N ARG A 216 2.36 -15.16 18.40
CA ARG A 216 3.19 -16.28 18.90
C ARG A 216 3.34 -16.22 20.42
N ILE A 217 3.56 -15.03 20.99
CA ILE A 217 3.68 -14.85 22.46
C ILE A 217 2.34 -15.13 23.15
N VAL A 218 1.24 -14.66 22.58
CA VAL A 218 -0.10 -14.93 23.09
C VAL A 218 -0.36 -16.45 23.10
N MET A 219 -0.05 -17.15 22.01
CA MET A 219 -0.16 -18.60 21.91
C MET A 219 0.61 -19.31 23.03
N ILE A 220 1.89 -18.94 23.23
CA ILE A 220 2.76 -19.53 24.25
C ILE A 220 2.25 -19.26 25.66
N THR A 221 1.90 -18.01 25.99
CA THR A 221 1.48 -17.63 27.34
C THR A 221 0.07 -18.09 27.71
N GLN A 222 -0.71 -18.56 26.74
CA GLN A 222 -2.01 -19.21 26.95
C GLN A 222 -1.94 -20.75 26.88
N GLY A 223 -0.78 -21.31 26.53
CA GLY A 223 -0.59 -22.76 26.38
C GLY A 223 -1.44 -23.34 25.25
N LYS A 224 -1.59 -22.60 24.14
CA LYS A 224 -2.36 -23.03 22.96
C LYS A 224 -1.48 -23.75 21.96
N GLY A 225 -2.05 -24.71 21.23
CA GLY A 225 -1.31 -25.50 20.23
C GLY A 225 -1.12 -24.78 18.89
N ASN A 226 -1.89 -23.73 18.64
CA ASN A 226 -1.76 -22.86 17.48
C ASN A 226 -2.32 -21.47 17.79
N ILE A 227 -1.91 -20.48 17.01
CA ILE A 227 -2.33 -19.07 17.20
C ILE A 227 -3.85 -18.88 17.08
N PHE A 228 -4.55 -19.72 16.31
CA PHE A 228 -5.98 -19.57 16.06
C PHE A 228 -6.88 -19.98 17.24
N GLU A 229 -6.30 -20.61 18.27
CA GLU A 229 -6.98 -20.96 19.52
C GLU A 229 -6.84 -19.89 20.61
N THR A 230 -6.11 -18.81 20.32
CA THR A 230 -5.89 -17.70 21.25
C THR A 230 -7.09 -16.76 21.32
N ASP A 231 -7.15 -15.93 22.34
CA ASP A 231 -8.15 -14.87 22.48
C ASP A 231 -8.18 -13.85 21.33
N LEU A 232 -7.12 -13.76 20.51
CA LEU A 232 -7.08 -12.95 19.29
C LEU A 232 -7.93 -13.54 18.15
N PHE A 233 -8.09 -14.86 18.09
CA PHE A 233 -8.73 -15.54 16.97
C PHE A 233 -9.99 -16.30 17.38
N GLU A 234 -10.08 -16.78 18.62
CA GLU A 234 -11.22 -17.54 19.14
C GLU A 234 -12.56 -16.86 18.86
N PRO A 235 -12.72 -15.52 19.01
CA PRO A 235 -14.00 -14.86 18.72
C PRO A 235 -14.40 -14.90 17.24
N ILE A 236 -13.44 -14.94 16.32
CA ILE A 236 -13.65 -15.05 14.87
C ILE A 236 -13.87 -16.52 14.51
N MET A 237 -13.04 -17.42 15.04
CA MET A 237 -13.13 -18.87 14.79
C MET A 237 -14.48 -19.46 15.26
N LYS A 238 -15.09 -18.90 16.31
CA LYS A 238 -16.46 -19.28 16.75
C LYS A 238 -17.53 -19.03 15.68
N LEU A 239 -17.34 -18.04 14.80
CA LEU A 239 -18.24 -17.77 13.67
C LEU A 239 -18.04 -18.76 12.52
N LEU A 240 -16.92 -19.50 12.54
CA LEU A 240 -16.47 -20.39 11.46
C LEU A 240 -16.53 -21.87 11.88
N LEU A 241 -17.31 -22.20 12.91
CA LEU A 241 -17.44 -23.58 13.41
C LEU A 241 -18.05 -24.53 12.38
N ASP A 242 -18.93 -24.01 11.52
CA ASP A 242 -19.56 -24.78 10.43
C ASP A 242 -18.65 -24.97 9.22
N SER A 243 -17.40 -24.47 9.29
CA SER A 243 -16.44 -24.64 8.21
C SER A 243 -16.16 -26.13 7.95
N PRO A 244 -16.14 -26.57 6.68
CA PRO A 244 -15.96 -27.98 6.31
C PRO A 244 -14.62 -28.57 6.77
N ASN A 245 -13.63 -27.71 7.04
CA ASN A 245 -12.39 -28.09 7.70
C ASN A 245 -11.85 -26.90 8.51
N LYS A 246 -11.32 -27.17 9.71
CA LYS A 246 -10.65 -26.19 10.59
C LYS A 246 -9.58 -25.37 9.87
N TRP A 247 -8.79 -25.98 8.99
CA TRP A 247 -7.75 -25.28 8.22
C TRP A 247 -8.32 -24.12 7.39
N LEU A 248 -9.50 -24.31 6.80
CA LEU A 248 -10.18 -23.28 6.01
C LEU A 248 -10.66 -22.12 6.89
N GLY A 249 -11.23 -22.43 8.06
CA GLY A 249 -11.63 -21.44 9.04
C GLY A 249 -10.45 -20.56 9.48
N ARG A 250 -9.26 -21.14 9.65
CA ARG A 250 -8.04 -20.40 10.00
C ARG A 250 -7.63 -19.39 8.92
N ILE A 251 -7.65 -19.80 7.65
CA ILE A 251 -7.37 -18.91 6.51
C ILE A 251 -8.34 -17.75 6.47
N ILE A 252 -9.64 -18.03 6.61
CA ILE A 252 -10.67 -16.99 6.63
C ILE A 252 -10.44 -16.01 7.78
N ALA A 253 -10.10 -16.52 8.98
CA ALA A 253 -9.86 -15.67 10.14
C ALA A 253 -8.64 -14.74 9.97
N ASP A 254 -7.53 -15.24 9.43
CA ASP A 254 -6.37 -14.42 9.07
C ASP A 254 -6.72 -13.38 8.00
N HIS A 255 -7.32 -13.82 6.89
CA HIS A 255 -7.61 -12.94 5.77
C HIS A 255 -8.64 -11.86 6.15
N ALA A 256 -9.62 -12.17 7.00
CA ALA A 256 -10.55 -11.18 7.53
C ALA A 256 -9.82 -10.05 8.29
N ARG A 257 -8.80 -10.38 9.10
CA ARG A 257 -7.95 -9.38 9.76
C ARG A 257 -7.19 -8.54 8.74
N ALA A 258 -6.50 -9.18 7.81
CA ALA A 258 -5.72 -8.48 6.78
C ALA A 258 -6.59 -7.53 5.93
N VAL A 259 -7.78 -7.98 5.51
CA VAL A 259 -8.73 -7.19 4.73
C VAL A 259 -9.17 -5.94 5.48
N VAL A 260 -9.57 -6.08 6.75
CA VAL A 260 -10.04 -4.95 7.57
C VAL A 260 -8.94 -3.89 7.69
N PHE A 261 -7.72 -4.30 8.02
CA PHE A 261 -6.62 -3.34 8.20
C PHE A 261 -6.17 -2.70 6.89
N LEU A 262 -6.18 -3.43 5.77
CA LEU A 262 -5.88 -2.85 4.46
C LEU A 262 -6.90 -1.79 4.03
N ILE A 263 -8.20 -2.08 4.20
CA ILE A 263 -9.25 -1.12 3.86
C ILE A 263 -9.18 0.09 4.80
N ALA A 264 -8.95 -0.14 6.10
CA ALA A 264 -8.79 0.93 7.08
C ALA A 264 -7.61 1.86 6.77
N ASP A 265 -6.52 1.33 6.20
CA ASP A 265 -5.38 2.12 5.71
C ASP A 265 -5.60 2.72 4.30
N GLY A 266 -6.80 2.60 3.73
CA GLY A 266 -7.20 3.27 2.47
C GLY A 266 -6.99 2.45 1.19
N VAL A 267 -6.72 1.14 1.29
CA VAL A 267 -6.61 0.28 0.11
C VAL A 267 -7.97 -0.09 -0.43
N THR A 268 -8.17 0.04 -1.74
CA THR A 268 -9.38 -0.40 -2.44
C THR A 268 -9.08 -1.55 -3.41
N PRO A 269 -10.02 -2.50 -3.61
CA PRO A 269 -9.81 -3.65 -4.50
C PRO A 269 -9.52 -3.23 -5.95
N SER A 270 -8.38 -3.67 -6.50
CA SER A 270 -7.92 -3.30 -7.85
C SER A 270 -7.22 -4.48 -8.56
N ASN A 271 -6.82 -4.30 -9.83
CA ASN A 271 -6.04 -5.30 -10.58
C ASN A 271 -4.51 -5.12 -10.44
N LYS A 272 -4.04 -4.19 -9.60
CA LYS A 272 -2.61 -3.86 -9.50
C LYS A 272 -2.17 -3.68 -8.04
N GLU A 273 -0.91 -4.01 -7.79
CA GLU A 273 -0.19 -3.67 -6.54
C GLU A 273 -1.00 -4.04 -5.29
N ARG A 274 -1.18 -3.08 -4.37
CA ARG A 274 -1.84 -3.28 -3.07
C ARG A 274 -3.30 -3.66 -3.23
N GLY A 275 -3.99 -3.03 -4.18
CA GLY A 275 -5.39 -3.32 -4.48
C GLY A 275 -5.59 -4.72 -5.04
N TYR A 276 -4.60 -5.27 -5.75
CA TYR A 276 -4.62 -6.67 -6.18
C TYR A 276 -4.53 -7.63 -4.99
N VAL A 277 -3.66 -7.35 -4.02
CA VAL A 277 -3.54 -8.17 -2.81
C VAL A 277 -4.83 -8.16 -2.01
N LEU A 278 -5.41 -6.98 -1.74
CA LEU A 278 -6.71 -6.86 -1.07
C LEU A 278 -7.80 -7.65 -1.81
N ARG A 279 -7.89 -7.48 -3.13
CA ARG A 279 -8.84 -8.21 -3.97
C ARG A 279 -8.64 -9.72 -3.87
N ARG A 280 -7.40 -10.20 -3.90
CA ARG A 280 -7.07 -11.64 -3.79
C ARG A 280 -7.53 -12.21 -2.46
N LEU A 281 -7.21 -11.55 -1.34
CA LEU A 281 -7.61 -11.99 0.01
C LEU A 281 -9.13 -12.03 0.17
N LEU A 282 -9.82 -10.95 -0.25
CA LEU A 282 -11.28 -10.87 -0.23
C LEU A 282 -11.94 -12.00 -1.02
N ARG A 283 -11.52 -12.20 -2.27
CA ARG A 283 -12.11 -13.22 -3.15
C ARG A 283 -11.87 -14.64 -2.63
N ARG A 284 -10.67 -14.91 -2.10
CA ARG A 284 -10.36 -16.19 -1.46
C ARG A 284 -11.28 -16.42 -0.26
N MET A 285 -11.43 -15.43 0.62
CA MET A 285 -12.32 -15.49 1.77
C MET A 285 -13.79 -15.75 1.36
N ILE A 286 -14.32 -15.00 0.40
CA ILE A 286 -15.70 -15.12 -0.10
C ILE A 286 -15.98 -16.53 -0.64
N ILE A 287 -15.08 -17.09 -1.45
CA ILE A 287 -15.28 -18.45 -1.99
C ILE A 287 -15.29 -19.49 -0.91
N GLN A 288 -14.34 -19.41 0.02
CA GLN A 288 -14.21 -20.38 1.07
C GLN A 288 -15.44 -20.37 1.98
N LEU A 289 -15.95 -19.18 2.32
CA LEU A 289 -17.21 -19.01 3.06
C LEU A 289 -18.43 -19.50 2.27
N SER A 290 -18.55 -19.18 0.99
CA SER A 290 -19.69 -19.56 0.14
C SER A 290 -19.97 -21.07 0.04
N SER A 291 -19.04 -21.90 0.52
CA SER A 291 -19.23 -23.34 0.60
C SER A 291 -20.12 -23.79 1.78
N TYR A 292 -20.35 -22.93 2.78
CA TYR A 292 -21.16 -23.27 3.97
C TYR A 292 -21.91 -22.08 4.59
N THR A 293 -21.62 -20.83 4.24
CA THR A 293 -22.36 -19.64 4.69
C THR A 293 -22.29 -18.50 3.67
N ASP A 294 -23.35 -17.70 3.58
CA ASP A 294 -23.39 -16.48 2.77
C ASP A 294 -23.00 -15.22 3.58
N ASP A 295 -22.80 -15.35 4.90
CA ASP A 295 -22.45 -14.23 5.77
C ASP A 295 -20.93 -13.99 5.82
N PHE A 296 -20.43 -13.27 4.81
CA PHE A 296 -19.03 -12.83 4.76
C PHE A 296 -18.74 -11.55 5.56
N LEU A 297 -19.76 -10.89 6.09
CA LEU A 297 -19.62 -9.66 6.87
C LEU A 297 -19.40 -9.94 8.37
N ALA A 298 -19.87 -11.08 8.88
CA ALA A 298 -19.69 -11.45 10.28
C ALA A 298 -18.22 -11.51 10.71
N PRO A 299 -17.29 -12.18 9.99
CA PRO A 299 -15.86 -12.16 10.35
C PRO A 299 -15.26 -10.75 10.30
N ILE A 300 -15.61 -9.96 9.28
CA ILE A 300 -15.13 -8.57 9.10
C ILE A 300 -15.57 -7.69 10.26
N SER A 301 -16.86 -7.71 10.59
CA SER A 301 -17.43 -6.96 11.71
C SER A 301 -16.81 -7.37 13.03
N LYS A 302 -16.54 -8.68 13.21
CA LYS A 302 -15.94 -9.20 14.43
C LYS A 302 -14.50 -8.70 14.63
N VAL A 303 -13.72 -8.60 13.56
CA VAL A 303 -12.39 -8.00 13.60
C VAL A 303 -12.46 -6.54 14.03
N VAL A 304 -13.36 -5.75 13.42
CA VAL A 304 -13.53 -4.33 13.77
C VAL A 304 -13.87 -4.18 15.26
N ASP A 305 -14.78 -4.99 15.78
CA ASP A 305 -15.17 -4.95 17.19
C ASP A 305 -14.02 -5.38 18.12
N LEU A 306 -13.23 -6.39 17.74
CA LEU A 306 -12.09 -6.89 18.53
C LEU A 306 -10.95 -5.87 18.62
N TYR A 307 -10.68 -5.17 17.51
CA TYR A 307 -9.56 -4.22 17.41
C TYR A 307 -9.94 -2.76 17.70
N GLY A 308 -11.23 -2.45 17.80
CA GLY A 308 -11.74 -1.09 17.92
C GLY A 308 -11.29 -0.33 19.18
N SER A 309 -10.80 -1.02 20.20
CA SER A 309 -10.18 -0.39 21.37
C SER A 309 -8.74 0.09 21.13
N TYR A 310 -8.06 -0.43 20.10
CA TYR A 310 -6.66 -0.12 19.79
C TYR A 310 -6.51 0.72 18.53
N TYR A 311 -7.45 0.60 17.60
CA TYR A 311 -7.42 1.27 16.30
C TYR A 311 -8.78 1.90 15.98
N THR A 312 -8.75 3.04 15.29
CA THR A 312 -9.95 3.69 14.77
C THR A 312 -10.32 3.08 13.44
N PHE A 313 -11.56 2.62 13.31
CA PHE A 313 -12.11 2.08 12.08
C PHE A 313 -13.35 2.86 11.65
N ASP A 314 -13.48 3.13 10.36
CA ASP A 314 -14.77 3.45 9.75
C ASP A 314 -15.45 2.13 9.34
N LYS A 315 -16.27 1.60 10.25
CA LYS A 315 -16.94 0.29 10.07
C LYS A 315 -17.84 0.29 8.83
N GLN A 316 -18.52 1.40 8.54
CA GLN A 316 -19.44 1.46 7.40
C GLN A 316 -18.66 1.45 6.09
N MET A 317 -17.61 2.27 5.99
CA MET A 317 -16.74 2.28 4.80
C MET A 317 -16.13 0.89 4.53
N ILE A 318 -15.68 0.19 5.58
CA ILE A 318 -15.12 -1.16 5.44
C ILE A 318 -16.18 -2.13 4.88
N ILE A 319 -17.39 -2.12 5.44
CA ILE A 319 -18.50 -2.96 4.98
C ILE A 319 -18.84 -2.65 3.52
N ASP A 320 -18.99 -1.38 3.17
CA ASP A 320 -19.35 -0.94 1.81
C ASP A 320 -18.33 -1.42 0.77
N VAL A 321 -17.02 -1.35 1.09
CA VAL A 321 -15.95 -1.84 0.20
C VAL A 321 -16.01 -3.36 0.02
N VAL A 322 -16.27 -4.10 1.11
CA VAL A 322 -16.36 -5.57 1.10
C VAL A 322 -17.57 -6.01 0.28
N GLU A 323 -18.76 -5.45 0.54
CA GLU A 323 -20.00 -5.75 -0.18
C GLU A 323 -19.86 -5.45 -1.67
N LEU A 324 -19.31 -4.27 -2.02
CA LEU A 324 -19.13 -3.87 -3.41
C LEU A 324 -18.22 -4.83 -4.19
N GLU A 325 -17.16 -5.36 -3.57
CA GLU A 325 -16.31 -6.36 -4.21
C GLU A 325 -16.98 -7.74 -4.25
N ALA A 326 -17.71 -8.13 -3.20
CA ALA A 326 -18.46 -9.39 -3.17
C ALA A 326 -19.51 -9.45 -4.29
N ASP A 327 -20.30 -8.39 -4.47
CA ASP A 327 -21.30 -8.27 -5.53
C ASP A 327 -20.71 -8.37 -6.93
N LYS A 328 -19.56 -7.71 -7.15
CA LYS A 328 -18.82 -7.80 -8.41
C LYS A 328 -18.31 -9.21 -8.63
N PHE A 329 -17.75 -9.81 -7.59
CA PHE A 329 -17.12 -11.11 -7.70
C PHE A 329 -18.13 -12.23 -7.91
N GLN A 330 -19.28 -12.19 -7.24
CA GLN A 330 -20.33 -13.21 -7.37
C GLN A 330 -20.82 -13.37 -8.82
N LYS A 331 -20.95 -12.24 -9.54
CA LYS A 331 -21.29 -12.23 -10.97
C LYS A 331 -20.24 -12.96 -11.82
N THR A 332 -18.95 -12.69 -11.57
CA THR A 332 -17.84 -13.33 -12.29
C THR A 332 -17.65 -14.80 -11.89
N LEU A 333 -17.83 -15.13 -10.61
CA LEU A 333 -17.67 -16.46 -10.05
C LEU A 333 -18.68 -17.45 -10.63
N THR A 334 -19.93 -17.02 -10.81
CA THR A 334 -20.98 -17.87 -11.39
C THR A 334 -20.63 -18.32 -12.80
N GLN A 335 -20.02 -17.44 -13.60
CA GLN A 335 -19.59 -17.77 -14.97
C GLN A 335 -18.32 -18.62 -14.95
N GLY A 336 -17.33 -18.24 -14.15
CA GLY A 336 -16.08 -18.96 -14.01
C GLY A 336 -16.25 -20.39 -13.49
N ARG A 337 -17.16 -20.63 -12.54
CA ARG A 337 -17.48 -21.99 -12.04
C ARG A 337 -18.04 -22.89 -13.14
N LYS A 338 -18.97 -22.39 -13.94
CA LYS A 338 -19.53 -23.14 -15.08
C LYS A 338 -18.45 -23.55 -16.07
N GLU A 339 -17.51 -22.66 -16.34
CA GLU A 339 -16.41 -22.97 -17.25
C GLU A 339 -15.40 -23.95 -16.63
N LEU A 340 -15.08 -23.78 -15.35
CA LEU A 340 -14.21 -24.71 -14.60
C LEU A 340 -14.79 -26.13 -14.55
N GLU A 341 -16.11 -26.28 -14.41
CA GLU A 341 -16.80 -27.58 -14.44
C GLU A 341 -16.66 -28.29 -15.78
N ARG A 342 -16.59 -27.55 -16.90
CA ARG A 342 -16.44 -28.11 -18.26
C ARG A 342 -15.03 -28.62 -18.56
N LEU A 343 -14.02 -28.12 -17.88
CA LEU A 343 -12.64 -28.53 -18.11
C LEU A 343 -12.39 -29.93 -17.52
N GLU A 344 -11.77 -30.82 -18.28
CA GLU A 344 -11.36 -32.15 -17.78
C GLU A 344 -10.08 -32.07 -16.92
N SER A 345 -9.18 -31.14 -17.25
CA SER A 345 -7.93 -30.85 -16.54
C SER A 345 -7.63 -29.35 -16.58
N ILE A 346 -6.93 -28.85 -15.57
CA ILE A 346 -6.55 -27.45 -15.42
C ILE A 346 -5.02 -27.37 -15.34
N ASP A 347 -4.41 -27.00 -16.46
CA ASP A 347 -3.00 -26.62 -16.56
C ASP A 347 -2.84 -25.10 -16.38
N ALA A 348 -1.60 -24.61 -16.38
CA ALA A 348 -1.31 -23.18 -16.21
C ALA A 348 -2.00 -22.30 -17.26
N THR A 349 -2.08 -22.75 -18.51
CA THR A 349 -2.71 -22.01 -19.60
C THR A 349 -4.22 -21.86 -19.39
N LYS A 350 -4.90 -22.95 -19.02
CA LYS A 350 -6.35 -22.92 -18.71
C LYS A 350 -6.63 -22.15 -17.43
N ALA A 351 -5.79 -22.29 -16.41
CA ALA A 351 -5.88 -21.49 -15.20
C ALA A 351 -5.72 -19.99 -15.50
N PHE A 352 -4.75 -19.63 -16.33
CA PHE A 352 -4.57 -18.24 -16.76
C PHE A 352 -5.77 -17.73 -17.57
N MET A 353 -6.35 -18.54 -18.45
CA MET A 353 -7.60 -18.21 -19.15
C MET A 353 -8.75 -17.97 -18.16
N LEU A 354 -8.90 -18.81 -17.13
CA LEU A 354 -9.92 -18.64 -16.10
C LEU A 354 -9.72 -17.33 -15.30
N TYR A 355 -8.46 -17.00 -15.02
CA TYR A 355 -8.08 -15.75 -14.39
C TYR A 355 -8.36 -14.54 -15.28
N GLU A 356 -7.94 -14.57 -16.54
CA GLU A 356 -8.07 -13.44 -17.46
C GLU A 356 -9.53 -13.18 -17.86
N SER A 357 -10.26 -14.25 -18.20
CA SER A 357 -11.61 -14.15 -18.76
C SER A 357 -12.69 -14.03 -17.69
N TYR A 358 -12.49 -14.66 -16.53
CA TYR A 358 -13.50 -14.74 -15.47
C TYR A 358 -13.02 -14.19 -14.13
N GLY A 359 -11.80 -13.64 -14.06
CA GLY A 359 -11.29 -13.00 -12.84
C GLY A 359 -11.10 -13.96 -11.67
N LEU A 360 -11.01 -15.28 -11.91
CA LEU A 360 -10.79 -16.27 -10.85
C LEU A 360 -9.31 -16.26 -10.44
N PRO A 361 -8.96 -15.91 -9.18
CA PRO A 361 -7.59 -16.00 -8.69
C PRO A 361 -7.02 -17.42 -8.79
N PHE A 362 -5.69 -17.56 -8.82
CA PHE A 362 -5.00 -18.85 -8.84
C PHE A 362 -5.50 -19.79 -7.73
N GLU A 363 -5.60 -19.29 -6.50
CA GLU A 363 -5.99 -20.08 -5.33
C GLU A 363 -7.42 -20.58 -5.47
N VAL A 364 -8.30 -19.74 -6.04
CA VAL A 364 -9.69 -20.07 -6.32
C VAL A 364 -9.79 -21.18 -7.36
N ILE A 365 -8.99 -21.09 -8.42
CA ILE A 365 -8.94 -22.11 -9.47
C ILE A 365 -8.41 -23.43 -8.88
N LYS A 366 -7.38 -23.36 -8.03
CA LYS A 366 -6.80 -24.53 -7.34
C LYS A 366 -7.81 -25.18 -6.39
N ASP A 367 -8.46 -24.38 -5.54
CA ASP A 367 -9.44 -24.83 -4.53
C ASP A 367 -10.70 -25.43 -5.19
N LEU A 368 -11.25 -24.76 -6.21
CA LEU A 368 -12.44 -25.24 -6.93
C LEU A 368 -12.13 -26.38 -7.90
N GLY A 369 -10.93 -26.36 -8.52
CA GLY A 369 -10.47 -27.36 -9.46
C GLY A 369 -10.20 -28.72 -8.84
N ARG A 370 -9.79 -28.76 -7.56
CA ARG A 370 -9.49 -30.00 -6.82
C ARG A 370 -8.58 -30.94 -7.63
N GLU A 371 -9.00 -32.18 -7.88
CA GLU A 371 -8.23 -33.15 -8.67
C GLU A 371 -7.91 -32.65 -10.09
N LYS A 372 -8.78 -31.84 -10.71
CA LYS A 372 -8.54 -31.29 -12.05
C LYS A 372 -7.36 -30.32 -12.07
N ALA A 373 -7.07 -29.65 -10.95
CA ALA A 373 -5.99 -28.67 -10.79
C ALA A 373 -4.78 -29.24 -10.04
N LYS A 374 -4.69 -30.56 -9.83
CA LYS A 374 -3.62 -31.20 -9.05
C LYS A 374 -2.22 -30.94 -9.60
N GLY A 375 -2.09 -30.81 -10.92
CA GLY A 375 -0.83 -30.48 -11.60
C GLY A 375 -0.53 -28.99 -11.73
N LEU A 376 -1.42 -28.12 -11.26
CA LEU A 376 -1.27 -26.67 -11.36
C LEU A 376 -0.39 -26.15 -10.22
N THR A 377 0.79 -25.63 -10.56
CA THR A 377 1.69 -24.97 -9.60
C THR A 377 1.64 -23.45 -9.76
N ARG A 378 2.05 -22.74 -8.71
CA ARG A 378 2.02 -21.28 -8.70
C ARG A 378 3.03 -20.70 -9.69
N GLU A 379 4.20 -21.31 -9.78
CA GLU A 379 5.28 -20.92 -10.67
C GLU A 379 4.83 -21.02 -12.13
N ALA A 380 4.18 -22.12 -12.50
CA ALA A 380 3.68 -22.32 -13.85
C ALA A 380 2.59 -21.30 -14.23
N PHE A 381 1.70 -20.97 -13.28
CA PHE A 381 0.71 -19.91 -13.48
C PHE A 381 1.37 -18.52 -13.64
N ASP A 382 2.33 -18.20 -12.78
CA ASP A 382 3.04 -16.91 -12.80
C ASP A 382 3.89 -16.75 -14.07
N GLU A 383 4.43 -17.83 -14.62
CA GLU A 383 5.08 -17.84 -15.94
C GLU A 383 4.10 -17.48 -17.07
N GLU A 384 2.92 -18.09 -17.11
CA GLU A 384 1.89 -17.72 -18.10
C GLU A 384 1.42 -16.27 -17.93
N PHE A 385 1.28 -15.83 -16.68
CA PHE A 385 0.95 -14.44 -16.36
C PHE A 385 2.02 -13.47 -16.87
N LYS A 386 3.31 -13.77 -16.66
CA LYS A 386 4.44 -12.99 -17.19
C LYS A 386 4.45 -12.97 -18.71
N LYS A 387 4.28 -14.11 -19.37
CA LYS A 387 4.20 -14.20 -20.85
C LYS A 387 3.09 -13.30 -21.39
N HIS A 388 1.94 -13.25 -20.72
CA HIS A 388 0.85 -12.36 -21.12
C HIS A 388 1.16 -10.87 -20.89
N GLN A 389 1.78 -10.53 -19.76
CA GLN A 389 2.26 -9.17 -19.51
C GLN A 389 3.28 -8.71 -20.56
N GLU A 390 4.23 -9.56 -20.91
CA GLU A 390 5.24 -9.29 -21.94
C GLU A 390 4.60 -9.13 -23.33
N LYS A 391 3.66 -10.01 -23.70
CA LYS A 391 2.89 -9.87 -24.95
C LYS A 391 2.06 -8.57 -24.99
N SER A 392 1.47 -8.18 -23.87
CA SER A 392 0.73 -6.92 -23.74
C SER A 392 1.65 -5.70 -23.83
N ARG A 393 2.86 -5.77 -23.24
CA ARG A 393 3.90 -4.72 -23.34
C ARG A 393 4.48 -4.63 -24.75
N ALA A 394 4.84 -5.75 -25.37
CA ALA A 394 5.32 -5.79 -26.76
C ALA A 394 4.25 -5.37 -27.77
N GLY A 395 2.98 -5.67 -27.49
CA GLY A 395 1.83 -5.18 -28.25
C GLY A 395 1.61 -3.67 -28.08
N ALA A 396 1.91 -3.12 -26.90
CA ALA A 396 1.95 -1.68 -26.65
C ALA A 396 3.15 -1.01 -27.33
N GLU A 397 4.35 -1.60 -27.30
CA GLU A 397 5.53 -1.11 -28.02
C GLU A 397 5.38 -1.18 -29.54
N LYS A 398 4.69 -2.21 -30.08
CA LYS A 398 4.37 -2.30 -31.52
C LYS A 398 3.19 -1.43 -31.95
N LYS A 399 2.22 -1.13 -31.08
CA LYS A 399 1.12 -0.18 -31.37
C LYS A 399 1.49 1.28 -31.11
N PHE A 400 2.50 1.53 -30.28
CA PHE A 400 3.01 2.86 -29.94
C PHE A 400 4.53 2.86 -30.18
N GLY A 401 4.92 2.67 -31.44
CA GLY A 401 6.31 2.67 -31.84
C GLY A 401 6.91 4.08 -31.84
N GLY A 402 8.17 4.19 -31.40
CA GLY A 402 9.06 5.27 -31.80
C GLY A 402 9.53 6.18 -30.67
N HIS A 403 10.86 6.33 -30.60
CA HIS A 403 11.61 7.28 -29.78
C HIS A 403 10.92 8.64 -29.63
N GLY A 404 10.68 9.07 -28.39
CA GLY A 404 10.32 10.44 -28.06
C GLY A 404 10.87 10.80 -26.68
N LEU A 405 11.51 11.95 -26.56
CA LEU A 405 12.13 12.44 -25.33
C LEU A 405 11.10 12.47 -24.19
N LEU A 406 11.25 11.56 -23.23
CA LEU A 406 10.65 11.70 -21.91
C LEU A 406 11.31 12.91 -21.25
N MET A 407 10.57 14.00 -21.07
CA MET A 407 10.98 14.99 -20.06
C MET A 407 10.63 14.45 -18.67
N ASP A 408 11.33 14.92 -17.63
CA ASP A 408 11.36 14.42 -16.24
C ASP A 408 10.00 14.17 -15.55
N THR A 409 8.87 14.56 -16.16
CA THR A 409 7.51 14.29 -15.67
C THR A 409 6.91 12.96 -16.15
N GLY A 410 7.46 12.33 -17.19
CA GLY A 410 6.98 11.04 -17.72
C GLY A 410 5.65 11.08 -18.49
N GLU A 411 5.03 12.25 -18.67
CA GLU A 411 3.65 12.38 -19.19
C GLU A 411 3.55 12.82 -20.66
N LEU A 412 4.57 13.50 -21.21
CA LEU A 412 4.63 13.91 -22.62
C LEU A 412 5.58 13.02 -23.43
N LYS A 413 5.12 12.60 -24.62
CA LYS A 413 5.94 11.93 -25.64
C LYS A 413 5.92 12.74 -26.93
N ALA A 414 7.09 13.23 -27.36
CA ALA A 414 7.29 13.90 -28.64
C ALA A 414 8.61 13.48 -29.28
N GLY A 415 8.58 13.19 -30.58
CA GLY A 415 9.74 12.83 -31.40
C GLY A 415 10.39 14.03 -32.12
N ASN A 416 9.70 15.17 -32.22
CA ASN A 416 10.21 16.40 -32.85
C ASN A 416 9.49 17.67 -32.32
N GLU A 417 9.91 18.85 -32.79
CA GLU A 417 9.38 20.15 -32.34
C GLU A 417 7.90 20.37 -32.70
N GLU A 418 7.42 19.86 -33.85
CA GLU A 418 6.01 19.95 -34.23
C GLU A 418 5.13 19.07 -33.34
N GLU A 419 5.59 17.85 -33.04
CA GLU A 419 4.94 16.94 -32.09
C GLU A 419 4.93 17.52 -30.68
N LEU A 420 5.99 18.22 -30.27
CA LEU A 420 6.04 18.89 -28.98
C LEU A 420 4.99 20.01 -28.90
N LYS A 421 4.80 20.79 -29.96
CA LYS A 421 3.74 21.83 -30.03
C LYS A 421 2.35 21.20 -29.88
N LYS A 422 2.08 20.10 -30.59
CA LYS A 422 0.80 19.37 -30.48
C LYS A 422 0.60 18.77 -29.09
N ALA A 423 1.62 18.14 -28.52
CA ALA A 423 1.56 17.59 -27.17
C ALA A 423 1.38 18.68 -26.11
N THR A 424 1.97 19.87 -26.30
CA THR A 424 1.80 21.04 -25.41
C THR A 424 0.36 21.57 -25.42
N ARG A 425 -0.29 21.61 -26.60
CA ARG A 425 -1.73 21.91 -26.73
C ARG A 425 -2.58 20.92 -25.93
N LEU A 426 -2.33 19.63 -26.14
CA LEU A 426 -3.04 18.54 -25.45
C LEU A 426 -2.79 18.52 -23.93
N HIS A 427 -1.60 18.91 -23.50
CA HIS A 427 -1.28 19.02 -22.09
C HIS A 427 -2.08 20.12 -21.41
N THR A 428 -2.12 21.32 -21.99
CA THR A 428 -2.96 22.40 -21.45
C THR A 428 -4.44 22.04 -21.50
N ALA A 429 -4.88 21.36 -22.56
CA ALA A 429 -6.24 20.84 -22.67
C ALA A 429 -6.58 19.82 -21.57
N THR A 430 -5.61 19.06 -21.08
CA THR A 430 -5.79 18.09 -19.98
C THR A 430 -6.14 18.81 -18.67
N HIS A 431 -5.53 19.96 -18.37
CA HIS A 431 -5.87 20.76 -17.19
C HIS A 431 -7.27 21.39 -17.29
N LEU A 432 -7.65 21.88 -18.47
CA LEU A 432 -9.02 22.37 -18.69
C LEU A 432 -10.04 21.23 -18.54
N LEU A 433 -9.73 20.05 -19.09
CA LEU A 433 -10.58 18.87 -18.99
C LEU A 433 -10.77 18.43 -17.54
N HIS A 434 -9.71 18.39 -16.75
CA HIS A 434 -9.77 18.05 -15.34
C HIS A 434 -10.64 19.04 -14.55
N ALA A 435 -10.45 20.34 -14.75
CA ALA A 435 -11.28 21.37 -14.11
C ALA A 435 -12.76 21.29 -14.55
N ALA A 436 -13.03 21.03 -15.83
CA ALA A 436 -14.39 20.86 -16.34
C ALA A 436 -15.07 19.61 -15.75
N LEU A 437 -14.35 18.49 -15.65
CA LEU A 437 -14.87 17.27 -15.02
C LEU A 437 -15.28 17.53 -13.57
N ARG A 438 -14.45 18.25 -12.80
CA ARG A 438 -14.79 18.64 -11.42
C ARG A 438 -16.05 19.50 -11.37
N LYS A 439 -16.15 20.54 -12.21
CA LYS A 439 -17.31 21.45 -12.25
C LYS A 439 -18.61 20.75 -12.63
N VAL A 440 -18.56 19.74 -13.50
CA VAL A 440 -19.74 19.01 -13.96
C VAL A 440 -20.12 17.88 -13.01
N LEU A 441 -19.15 17.24 -12.35
CA LEU A 441 -19.36 16.00 -11.61
C LEU A 441 -19.29 16.15 -10.07
N ASP A 442 -18.70 17.23 -9.52
CA ASP A 442 -18.64 17.51 -8.07
C ASP A 442 -19.80 18.44 -7.62
N PRO A 443 -20.48 18.21 -6.46
CA PRO A 443 -20.83 16.97 -5.76
C PRO A 443 -22.36 16.69 -5.79
N PRO A 444 -22.87 15.44 -5.59
CA PRO A 444 -23.50 15.15 -4.28
C PRO A 444 -23.54 13.68 -3.76
N ALA A 445 -22.97 12.65 -4.43
CA ALA A 445 -23.05 11.26 -3.90
C ALA A 445 -21.88 10.32 -4.27
N GLY A 446 -20.77 10.84 -4.81
CA GLY A 446 -19.73 10.00 -5.45
C GLY A 446 -18.26 10.32 -5.11
N GLY A 447 -17.99 11.21 -4.15
CA GLY A 447 -16.64 11.73 -3.87
C GLY A 447 -16.18 12.80 -4.87
N GLU A 448 -15.05 13.46 -4.59
CA GLU A 448 -14.43 14.43 -5.52
C GLU A 448 -13.77 13.73 -6.71
N VAL A 449 -13.88 14.32 -7.91
CA VAL A 449 -13.12 13.89 -9.08
C VAL A 449 -11.63 14.18 -8.87
N GLN A 450 -10.82 13.13 -8.90
CA GLN A 450 -9.37 13.17 -8.77
C GLN A 450 -8.70 12.46 -9.94
N GLN A 451 -7.54 12.95 -10.38
CA GLN A 451 -6.74 12.29 -11.41
C GLN A 451 -6.22 10.92 -10.93
N ALA A 452 -6.55 9.88 -11.69
CA ALA A 452 -6.09 8.51 -11.47
C ALA A 452 -4.90 8.12 -12.39
N GLY A 453 -4.71 8.84 -13.50
CA GLY A 453 -3.58 8.70 -14.43
C GLY A 453 -3.74 9.53 -15.71
N SER A 454 -2.64 9.87 -16.38
CA SER A 454 -2.63 10.62 -17.65
C SER A 454 -1.64 10.00 -18.65
N ASP A 455 -1.83 10.23 -19.95
CA ASP A 455 -0.89 9.90 -21.03
C ASP A 455 -1.19 10.81 -22.24
N ILE A 456 -0.21 11.62 -22.63
CA ILE A 456 -0.33 12.58 -23.73
C ILE A 456 0.67 12.22 -24.83
N THR A 457 0.18 12.14 -26.07
CA THR A 457 1.01 12.01 -27.27
C THR A 457 0.72 13.18 -28.21
N ALA A 458 1.42 13.27 -29.33
CA ALA A 458 1.13 14.28 -30.36
C ALA A 458 -0.23 14.10 -31.06
N GLU A 459 -0.91 12.98 -30.85
CA GLU A 459 -2.17 12.63 -31.54
C GLU A 459 -3.40 12.64 -30.61
N ARG A 460 -3.21 12.37 -29.32
CA ARG A 460 -4.32 12.20 -28.37
C ARG A 460 -3.90 12.48 -26.94
N LEU A 461 -4.88 12.82 -26.10
CA LEU A 461 -4.76 12.72 -24.65
C LEU A 461 -5.60 11.55 -24.12
N ARG A 462 -5.13 10.95 -23.02
CA ARG A 462 -5.86 9.97 -22.22
C ARG A 462 -5.85 10.46 -20.78
N PHE A 463 -7.02 10.67 -20.22
CA PHE A 463 -7.18 11.14 -18.85
C PHE A 463 -8.03 10.16 -18.05
N ASP A 464 -7.47 9.61 -16.99
CA ASP A 464 -8.13 8.68 -16.07
C ASP A 464 -8.48 9.44 -14.79
N PHE A 465 -9.71 9.31 -14.30
CA PHE A 465 -10.20 10.05 -13.14
C PHE A 465 -11.12 9.19 -12.26
N THR A 466 -11.22 9.54 -10.98
CA THR A 466 -12.09 8.86 -10.02
C THR A 466 -13.53 9.26 -10.25
N PHE A 467 -14.37 8.29 -10.62
CA PHE A 467 -15.81 8.48 -10.72
C PHE A 467 -16.53 7.12 -10.67
N PRO A 468 -17.55 6.95 -9.81
CA PRO A 468 -18.10 5.62 -9.49
C PRO A 468 -18.96 5.01 -10.59
N ARG A 469 -19.50 5.84 -11.51
CA ARG A 469 -20.43 5.41 -12.56
C ARG A 469 -19.98 5.86 -13.94
N LYS A 470 -20.71 5.41 -14.96
CA LYS A 470 -20.55 5.91 -16.34
C LYS A 470 -21.06 7.35 -16.44
N MET A 471 -20.34 8.19 -17.18
CA MET A 471 -20.84 9.51 -17.55
C MET A 471 -22.00 9.38 -18.54
N THR A 472 -23.04 10.19 -18.33
CA THR A 472 -24.14 10.33 -19.28
C THR A 472 -23.64 11.05 -20.54
N PRO A 473 -24.27 10.83 -21.71
CA PRO A 473 -23.96 11.60 -22.91
C PRO A 473 -24.03 13.12 -22.70
N GLU A 474 -24.96 13.58 -21.86
CA GLU A 474 -25.15 14.97 -21.50
C GLU A 474 -23.96 15.51 -20.68
N GLU A 475 -23.48 14.76 -19.69
CA GLU A 475 -22.28 15.13 -18.91
C GLU A 475 -21.02 15.18 -19.78
N ILE A 476 -20.85 14.22 -20.69
CA ILE A 476 -19.71 14.20 -21.62
C ILE A 476 -19.76 15.47 -22.49
N LYS A 477 -20.94 15.79 -23.04
CA LYS A 477 -21.13 16.97 -23.86
C LYS A 477 -20.89 18.26 -23.07
N GLN A 478 -21.38 18.34 -21.82
CA GLN A 478 -21.16 19.51 -20.95
C GLN A 478 -19.68 19.74 -20.66
N VAL A 479 -18.92 18.67 -20.38
CA VAL A 479 -17.47 18.76 -20.16
C VAL A 479 -16.76 19.25 -21.42
N GLU A 480 -17.09 18.69 -22.60
CA GLU A 480 -16.53 19.11 -23.88
C GLU A 480 -16.86 20.58 -24.20
N ASP A 481 -18.13 20.97 -24.04
CA ASP A 481 -18.61 22.33 -24.28
C ASP A 481 -17.89 23.33 -23.35
N MET A 482 -17.71 22.99 -22.06
CA MET A 482 -16.98 23.84 -21.10
C MET A 482 -15.51 24.05 -21.46
N VAL A 483 -14.81 23.00 -21.88
CA VAL A 483 -13.40 23.14 -22.28
C VAL A 483 -13.30 24.01 -23.53
N ASN A 484 -14.15 23.77 -24.53
CA ASN A 484 -14.17 24.57 -25.75
C ASN A 484 -14.57 26.03 -25.49
N GLU A 485 -15.47 26.30 -24.54
CA GLU A 485 -15.78 27.67 -24.11
C GLU A 485 -14.54 28.34 -23.48
N ALA A 486 -13.78 27.63 -22.66
CA ALA A 486 -12.54 28.15 -22.09
C ALA A 486 -11.45 28.39 -23.14
N VAL A 487 -11.39 27.58 -24.20
CA VAL A 487 -10.55 27.84 -25.38
C VAL A 487 -11.00 29.11 -26.12
N GLN A 488 -12.31 29.25 -26.37
CA GLN A 488 -12.86 30.42 -27.08
C GLN A 488 -12.63 31.74 -26.33
N LYS A 489 -12.62 31.70 -25.00
CA LYS A 489 -12.32 32.86 -24.14
C LYS A 489 -10.84 33.25 -24.13
N ASP A 490 -9.97 32.40 -24.69
CA ASP A 490 -8.53 32.65 -24.86
C ASP A 490 -7.82 33.09 -23.56
N TYR A 491 -8.13 32.39 -22.46
CA TYR A 491 -7.54 32.65 -21.15
C TYR A 491 -6.02 32.57 -21.21
N LYS A 492 -5.39 33.54 -20.55
CA LYS A 492 -3.94 33.54 -20.35
C LYS A 492 -3.54 32.40 -19.42
N VAL A 493 -2.44 31.73 -19.76
CA VAL A 493 -1.80 30.71 -18.94
C VAL A 493 -0.60 31.32 -18.24
N THR A 494 -0.68 31.49 -16.92
CA THR A 494 0.40 32.08 -16.12
C THR A 494 1.12 31.01 -15.30
N LYS A 495 2.43 31.21 -15.11
CA LYS A 495 3.30 30.31 -14.35
C LYS A 495 3.94 31.09 -13.20
N GLU A 496 3.79 30.57 -11.99
CA GLU A 496 4.42 31.10 -10.78
C GLU A 496 5.27 30.00 -10.13
N GLU A 497 6.48 30.33 -9.70
CA GLU A 497 7.31 29.41 -8.91
C GLU A 497 7.24 29.82 -7.43
N MET A 498 6.86 28.88 -6.57
CA MET A 498 6.71 29.13 -5.14
C MET A 498 7.02 27.87 -4.32
N SER A 499 7.00 27.98 -2.99
CA SER A 499 7.16 26.80 -2.14
C SER A 499 5.95 25.87 -2.27
N TYR A 500 6.15 24.56 -2.07
CA TYR A 500 5.04 23.60 -2.07
C TYR A 500 3.94 23.98 -1.06
N GLU A 501 4.34 24.43 0.14
CA GLU A 501 3.40 24.85 1.19
C GLU A 501 2.56 26.07 0.77
N ASP A 502 3.18 27.07 0.13
CA ASP A 502 2.48 28.27 -0.33
C ASP A 502 1.56 27.96 -1.52
N ALA A 503 1.98 27.05 -2.40
CA ALA A 503 1.16 26.58 -3.52
C ALA A 503 -0.14 25.95 -3.03
N VAL A 504 -0.06 25.02 -2.07
CA VAL A 504 -1.23 24.37 -1.45
C VAL A 504 -2.11 25.40 -0.73
N LYS A 505 -1.52 26.33 0.04
CA LYS A 505 -2.27 27.42 0.71
C LYS A 505 -2.98 28.35 -0.27
N SER A 506 -2.43 28.55 -1.47
CA SER A 506 -3.05 29.37 -2.53
C SER A 506 -4.25 28.72 -3.22
N GLY A 507 -4.62 27.49 -2.83
CA GLY A 507 -5.69 26.72 -3.44
C GLY A 507 -5.28 26.00 -4.74
N ALA A 508 -3.98 25.91 -5.03
CA ALA A 508 -3.49 25.16 -6.18
C ALA A 508 -3.59 23.65 -5.92
N MET A 509 -4.11 22.91 -6.90
CA MET A 509 -4.28 21.46 -6.76
C MET A 509 -2.95 20.73 -6.90
N ALA A 510 -2.64 19.89 -5.91
CA ALA A 510 -1.51 18.96 -5.92
C ALA A 510 -2.02 17.52 -6.08
N PHE A 511 -1.35 16.73 -6.93
CA PHE A 511 -1.73 15.35 -7.19
C PHE A 511 -1.08 14.41 -6.17
N PHE A 512 -1.91 13.64 -5.45
CA PHE A 512 -1.49 12.78 -4.33
C PHE A 512 -0.44 11.72 -4.68
N LYS A 513 -0.27 11.38 -5.97
CA LYS A 513 0.71 10.39 -6.44
C LYS A 513 2.07 10.98 -6.85
N LEU A 514 2.18 12.30 -6.95
CA LEU A 514 3.41 12.94 -7.41
C LEU A 514 4.22 13.44 -6.20
N LYS A 515 5.52 13.11 -6.18
CA LYS A 515 6.48 13.72 -5.25
C LYS A 515 6.85 15.10 -5.78
N TYR A 516 6.54 16.14 -5.01
CA TYR A 516 6.86 17.51 -5.37
C TYR A 516 8.17 17.96 -4.70
N PRO A 517 9.08 18.63 -5.43
CA PRO A 517 10.23 19.30 -4.83
C PRO A 517 9.80 20.49 -3.94
N ASN A 518 10.71 20.99 -3.09
CA ASN A 518 10.42 22.11 -2.18
C ASN A 518 9.93 23.38 -2.90
N ARG A 519 10.38 23.61 -4.14
CA ARG A 519 9.89 24.66 -5.03
C ARG A 519 9.12 24.01 -6.18
N VAL A 520 7.92 24.50 -6.44
CA VAL A 520 7.00 23.95 -7.45
C VAL A 520 6.57 25.05 -8.41
N ASN A 521 6.20 24.63 -9.63
CA ASN A 521 5.55 25.51 -10.59
C ASN A 521 4.03 25.35 -10.46
N VAL A 522 3.34 26.47 -10.26
CA VAL A 522 1.88 26.56 -10.27
C VAL A 522 1.47 27.21 -11.57
N TYR A 523 0.66 26.49 -12.36
CA TYR A 523 0.04 27.02 -13.57
C TYR A 523 -1.38 27.45 -13.26
N THR A 524 -1.74 28.67 -13.67
CA THR A 524 -3.09 29.23 -13.53
C THR A 524 -3.64 29.58 -14.89
N ILE A 525 -4.87 29.15 -15.15
CA ILE A 525 -5.60 29.40 -16.40
C ILE A 525 -6.90 30.11 -16.02
N GLY A 526 -7.06 31.37 -16.41
CA GLY A 526 -8.22 32.17 -16.04
C GLY A 526 -8.03 33.68 -16.25
N PRO A 527 -8.92 34.52 -15.71
CA PRO A 527 -8.82 35.97 -15.83
C PRO A 527 -7.57 36.56 -15.12
N GLU A 528 -7.09 37.71 -15.59
CA GLU A 528 -5.80 38.30 -15.17
C GLU A 528 -5.74 38.81 -13.71
N SER A 529 -6.88 39.01 -13.03
CA SER A 529 -6.94 39.41 -11.62
C SER A 529 -7.66 38.35 -10.77
N PHE A 530 -6.88 37.64 -9.95
CA PHE A 530 -7.35 36.72 -8.92
C PHE A 530 -7.16 37.33 -7.54
N ASP A 531 -8.24 37.41 -6.76
CA ASP A 531 -8.20 37.69 -5.33
C ASP A 531 -8.48 36.38 -4.57
N PRO A 532 -7.51 35.84 -3.82
CA PRO A 532 -7.66 34.59 -3.07
C PRO A 532 -8.77 34.62 -2.00
N GLU A 533 -9.24 35.80 -1.60
CA GLU A 533 -10.26 35.96 -0.54
C GLU A 533 -11.71 35.92 -1.06
N LEU A 534 -11.92 36.02 -2.37
CA LEU A 534 -13.25 36.00 -2.99
C LEU A 534 -13.78 34.56 -3.11
N LYS A 535 -14.51 34.12 -2.07
CA LYS A 535 -15.28 32.87 -2.08
C LYS A 535 -16.34 32.90 -3.19
N THR A 536 -16.50 31.77 -3.88
CA THR A 536 -17.46 31.53 -4.95
C THR A 536 -18.91 31.77 -4.48
N GLU A 537 -19.49 32.91 -4.82
CA GLU A 537 -20.94 33.08 -4.83
C GLU A 537 -21.48 32.78 -6.24
N GLY A 538 -22.67 32.17 -6.29
CA GLY A 538 -23.29 31.62 -7.49
C GLY A 538 -23.60 32.65 -8.59
N PRO A 539 -24.20 32.22 -9.71
CA PRO A 539 -24.37 33.06 -10.89
C PRO A 539 -25.26 34.27 -10.57
N VAL A 540 -24.69 35.48 -10.63
CA VAL A 540 -25.43 36.73 -10.55
C VAL A 540 -26.01 37.00 -11.94
N GLU A 541 -27.32 36.84 -12.09
CA GLU A 541 -28.02 37.22 -13.31
C GLU A 541 -27.97 38.74 -13.52
N GLY A 542 -27.59 39.14 -14.73
CA GLY A 542 -27.83 40.49 -15.27
C GLY A 542 -26.70 41.49 -15.08
N HIS A 543 -25.61 41.38 -15.85
CA HIS A 543 -24.69 42.50 -16.08
C HIS A 543 -24.35 42.65 -17.57
N ASN A 544 -24.39 43.90 -18.03
CA ASN A 544 -24.30 44.41 -19.40
C ASN A 544 -22.85 44.29 -19.96
N PRO A 545 -22.61 43.92 -21.24
CA PRO A 545 -21.28 43.57 -21.73
C PRO A 545 -20.52 44.79 -22.25
N SER A 546 -20.00 45.62 -21.34
CA SER A 546 -19.08 46.70 -21.74
C SER A 546 -18.13 47.15 -20.62
N SER A 547 -17.30 46.25 -20.10
CA SER A 547 -16.03 46.62 -19.43
C SER A 547 -15.15 45.38 -19.25
N SER A 548 -13.92 45.46 -19.77
CA SER A 548 -12.95 44.38 -19.98
C SER A 548 -12.16 43.92 -18.74
N ASN A 549 -12.79 43.83 -17.56
CA ASN A 549 -12.14 43.30 -16.36
C ASN A 549 -13.03 42.23 -15.71
N PHE A 550 -12.92 40.97 -16.16
CA PHE A 550 -13.55 39.84 -15.49
C PHE A 550 -12.77 39.53 -14.20
N SER A 551 -13.31 39.86 -13.03
CA SER A 551 -12.83 39.35 -11.74
C SER A 551 -13.58 38.08 -11.39
N GLY A 552 -12.89 36.94 -11.29
CA GLY A 552 -13.48 35.65 -10.96
C GLY A 552 -12.41 34.60 -10.63
N PRO A 553 -12.78 33.47 -10.00
CA PRO A 553 -11.82 32.41 -9.70
C PRO A 553 -11.21 31.84 -10.99
N PRO A 554 -9.96 31.36 -10.96
CA PRO A 554 -9.32 30.77 -12.14
C PRO A 554 -10.10 29.55 -12.62
N PHE A 555 -10.08 29.30 -13.92
CA PHE A 555 -10.69 28.11 -14.49
C PHE A 555 -9.98 26.83 -14.02
N SER A 556 -8.64 26.86 -13.98
CA SER A 556 -7.78 25.80 -13.44
C SER A 556 -6.56 26.45 -12.73
N ARG A 557 -6.12 25.87 -11.61
CA ARG A 557 -4.89 26.24 -10.89
C ARG A 557 -4.23 24.99 -10.31
N GLU A 558 -3.13 24.54 -10.90
CA GLU A 558 -2.57 23.20 -10.66
C GLU A 558 -1.03 23.22 -10.59
N LEU A 559 -0.45 22.33 -9.78
CA LEU A 559 1.00 22.11 -9.75
C LEU A 559 1.39 21.23 -10.94
N CYS A 560 2.20 21.76 -11.85
CA CYS A 560 2.62 21.03 -13.05
C CYS A 560 4.06 21.38 -13.47
N GLY A 561 4.80 20.37 -13.94
CA GLY A 561 6.17 20.52 -14.43
C GLY A 561 6.33 20.53 -15.95
N GLY A 562 5.26 20.23 -16.70
CA GLY A 562 5.31 20.12 -18.16
C GLY A 562 5.14 21.46 -18.89
N PRO A 563 5.36 21.51 -20.22
CA PRO A 563 5.16 22.71 -21.02
C PRO A 563 3.68 23.00 -21.25
N HIS A 564 3.31 24.29 -21.34
CA HIS A 564 1.94 24.72 -21.64
C HIS A 564 1.93 25.75 -22.76
N VAL A 565 0.77 25.91 -23.41
CA VAL A 565 0.54 27.05 -24.30
C VAL A 565 0.47 28.34 -23.50
N SER A 566 0.67 29.49 -24.13
CA SER A 566 0.61 30.79 -23.44
C SER A 566 -0.83 31.27 -23.27
N HIS A 567 -1.70 30.89 -24.20
CA HIS A 567 -3.13 31.19 -24.17
C HIS A 567 -3.98 29.97 -24.58
N THR A 568 -5.16 29.81 -23.99
CA THR A 568 -6.01 28.64 -24.26
C THR A 568 -6.51 28.57 -25.70
N GLY A 569 -6.59 29.68 -26.43
CA GLY A 569 -6.97 29.68 -27.85
C GLY A 569 -5.96 28.96 -28.75
N GLU A 570 -4.70 28.79 -28.30
CA GLU A 570 -3.69 27.99 -29.01
C GLU A 570 -4.02 26.49 -29.01
N ILE A 571 -4.90 26.02 -28.11
CA ILE A 571 -5.28 24.62 -27.99
C ILE A 571 -6.04 24.15 -29.24
N GLY A 572 -6.85 25.02 -29.85
CA GLY A 572 -7.80 24.62 -30.90
C GLY A 572 -9.03 23.91 -30.33
N HIS A 573 -9.76 23.17 -31.16
CA HIS A 573 -11.01 22.52 -30.73
C HIS A 573 -10.73 21.17 -30.08
N ILE A 574 -11.27 20.92 -28.88
CA ILE A 574 -11.18 19.60 -28.24
C ILE A 574 -12.42 18.76 -28.55
N THR A 575 -12.19 17.49 -28.87
CA THR A 575 -13.25 16.49 -29.07
C THR A 575 -12.98 15.26 -28.20
N ILE A 576 -13.93 14.91 -27.33
CA ILE A 576 -13.96 13.68 -26.54
C ILE A 576 -14.40 12.52 -27.43
N THR A 577 -13.43 11.73 -27.86
CA THR A 577 -13.64 10.58 -28.75
C THR A 577 -14.21 9.35 -28.05
N LYS A 578 -13.91 9.17 -26.76
CA LYS A 578 -14.33 7.99 -26.00
C LYS A 578 -14.34 8.22 -24.50
N GLU A 579 -15.33 7.63 -23.83
CA GLU A 579 -15.40 7.46 -22.39
C GLU A 579 -15.57 5.97 -22.04
N GLU A 580 -14.77 5.43 -21.12
CA GLU A 580 -14.83 4.01 -20.72
C GLU A 580 -14.40 3.76 -19.26
N ALA A 581 -14.81 2.62 -18.70
CA ALA A 581 -14.34 2.16 -17.39
C ALA A 581 -12.91 1.63 -17.50
N VAL A 582 -12.03 1.99 -16.56
CA VAL A 582 -10.69 1.40 -16.44
C VAL A 582 -10.65 0.34 -15.35
N SER A 583 -11.24 0.66 -14.20
CA SER A 583 -11.40 -0.20 -13.03
C SER A 583 -12.59 0.27 -12.21
N ALA A 584 -12.92 -0.44 -11.13
CA ALA A 584 -13.90 0.04 -10.16
C ALA A 584 -13.52 1.46 -9.69
N GLY A 585 -14.48 2.39 -9.75
CA GLY A 585 -14.29 3.78 -9.32
C GLY A 585 -13.40 4.63 -10.22
N VAL A 586 -12.90 4.13 -11.36
CA VAL A 586 -12.02 4.88 -12.27
C VAL A 586 -12.55 4.84 -13.70
N ARG A 587 -12.72 6.02 -14.28
CA ARG A 587 -13.15 6.26 -15.66
C ARG A 587 -12.01 6.84 -16.48
N ARG A 588 -12.11 6.71 -17.80
CA ARG A 588 -11.12 7.21 -18.75
C ARG A 588 -11.80 7.96 -19.88
N ILE A 589 -11.29 9.16 -20.16
CA ILE A 589 -11.58 9.93 -21.35
C ILE A 589 -10.40 9.84 -22.32
N ARG A 590 -10.70 9.65 -23.61
CA ARG A 590 -9.77 9.92 -24.70
C ARG A 590 -10.27 11.11 -25.49
N ALA A 591 -9.41 12.10 -25.71
CA ALA A 591 -9.73 13.27 -26.51
C ALA A 591 -8.60 13.60 -27.49
N VAL A 592 -8.96 14.34 -28.53
CA VAL A 592 -8.04 14.89 -29.53
C VAL A 592 -8.25 16.40 -29.61
N VAL A 593 -7.25 17.12 -30.12
CA VAL A 593 -7.37 18.55 -30.43
C VAL A 593 -7.10 18.77 -31.91
N GLU A 594 -7.91 19.63 -32.52
CA GLU A 594 -7.82 20.02 -33.94
C GLU A 594 -7.44 21.49 -34.08
#